data_AF-A0A8T6U9T3-F1
#
_entry.id   AF-A0A8T6U9T3-F1
#
_cell.length_a   1.000
_cell.length_b   1.000
_cell.length_c   1.000
_cell.angle_alpha   90.00
_cell.angle_beta   90.00
_cell.angle_gamma   90.00
#
_symmetry.space_group_name_H-M   'P 1'
#
loop_
_entity.id
_entity.type
_entity.pdbx_description
1 polymer ?
#
loop_
_entity_poly.entity_id
_entity_poly.type
_entity_poly.pdbx_seq_one_letter_code
_entity_poly.pdbx_strand_id
1 'polypeptide(L)' 'MRVKTPSGHEEYRAVWMEDDSVQMIDQRALPHTFEIFRAETSDEIAFAIKDMVVRG' A
#
# COMPACT_ATOMS: atom_id res chain seq x y z
N MET A 1 -7.68 0.69 -6.98
CA MET A 1 -7.18 -0.69 -7.09
C MET A 1 -8.33 -1.57 -6.66
N ARG A 2 -8.74 -2.50 -7.53
CA ARG A 2 -9.87 -3.36 -7.25
C ARG A 2 -9.42 -4.53 -6.39
N VAL A 3 -9.83 -4.55 -5.12
CA VAL A 3 -9.54 -5.62 -4.16
C VAL A 3 -10.77 -6.52 -4.05
N LYS A 4 -10.56 -7.84 -3.95
CA LYS A 4 -11.64 -8.78 -3.69
C LYS A 4 -11.83 -8.91 -2.18
N THR A 5 -12.99 -8.50 -1.68
CA THR A 5 -13.40 -8.58 -0.28
C THR A 5 -14.53 -9.61 -0.14
N PRO A 6 -14.91 -10.05 1.08
CA PRO A 6 -16.07 -10.91 1.27
C PRO A 6 -17.39 -10.32 0.74
N SER A 7 -17.50 -8.98 0.72
CA SER A 7 -18.58 -8.18 0.15
C SER A 7 -18.56 -8.11 -1.39
N GLY A 8 -17.50 -8.59 -2.05
CA GLY A 8 -17.36 -8.59 -3.51
C GLY A 8 -16.08 -7.90 -3.96
N HIS A 9 -16.23 -6.75 -4.62
CA HIS A 9 -15.10 -5.95 -5.11
C HIS A 9 -15.20 -4.52 -4.62
N GLU A 10 -14.10 -4.01 -4.07
CA GLU A 10 -14.00 -2.66 -3.55
C GLU A 10 -12.81 -1.94 -4.19
N GLU A 11 -12.94 -0.63 -4.39
CA GLU A 11 -11.89 0.22 -4.94
C GLU A 11 -11.11 0.89 -3.81
N TYR A 12 -9.84 0.52 -3.68
CA TYR A 12 -8.92 1.13 -2.72
C TYR A 12 -7.86 1.97 -3.42
N ARG A 13 -7.44 3.06 -2.79
CA ARG A 13 -6.19 3.72 -3.17
C ARG A 13 -5.03 2.85 -2.71
N ALA A 14 -4.10 2.54 -3.62
CA ALA A 14 -2.88 1.81 -3.25
C ALA A 14 -1.91 2.69 -2.45
N VAL A 15 -2.01 4.01 -2.61
CA VAL A 15 -1.20 5.02 -1.93
C VAL A 15 -2.10 6.20 -1.53
N TRP A 16 -1.94 6.71 -0.31
CA TRP A 16 -2.58 7.94 0.16
C TRP A 16 -1.71 8.66 1.18
N MET A 17 -2.06 9.91 1.47
CA MET A 17 -1.47 10.68 2.56
C MET A 17 -2.34 10.53 3.80
N GLU A 18 -1.70 10.33 4.96
CA GLU A 18 -2.34 10.39 6.26
C GLU A 18 -1.40 11.12 7.23
N ASP A 19 -1.89 12.22 7.79
CA ASP A 19 -1.08 13.21 8.50
C ASP A 19 0.16 13.62 7.69
N ASP A 20 1.35 13.53 8.30
CA ASP A 20 2.65 13.82 7.69
C ASP A 20 3.34 12.58 7.10
N SER A 21 2.58 11.54 6.75
CA SER A 21 3.13 10.27 6.23
C SER A 21 2.45 9.80 4.95
N VAL A 22 3.20 9.05 4.14
CA VAL A 22 2.67 8.33 2.97
C VAL A 22 2.32 6.91 3.41
N GLN A 23 1.06 6.54 3.24
CA GLN A 23 0.56 5.19 3.49
C GLN A 23 0.45 4.43 2.18
N MET A 24 0.83 3.15 2.19
CA MET A 24 0.79 2.28 1.02
C MET A 24 0.23 0.92 1.43
N ILE A 25 -0.60 0.30 0.58
CA ILE A 25 -0.94 -1.11 0.75
C ILE A 25 0.30 -1.93 0.37
N ASP A 26 0.78 -2.78 1.27
CA ASP A 26 1.89 -3.68 0.96
C ASP A 26 1.42 -4.77 -0.02
N GLN A 27 1.74 -4.58 -1.29
CA GLN A 27 1.31 -5.47 -2.35
C GLN A 27 2.04 -6.82 -2.34
N ARG A 28 3.16 -6.94 -1.61
CA ARG A 28 3.91 -8.21 -1.46
C ARG A 28 3.15 -9.20 -0.58
N ALA A 29 2.35 -8.67 0.34
CA ALA A 29 1.56 -9.44 1.31
C ALA A 29 0.23 -9.96 0.72
N LEU A 30 -0.29 -9.31 -0.32
CA LEU A 30 -1.50 -9.73 -1.00
C LEU A 30 -1.28 -11.02 -1.81
N PRO A 31 -2.28 -11.94 -1.87
CA PRO A 31 -3.64 -11.81 -1.32
C PRO A 31 -3.81 -12.37 0.10
N HIS A 32 -2.71 -12.72 0.80
CA HIS A 32 -2.76 -13.43 2.08
C HIS A 32 -3.11 -12.50 3.24
N THR A 33 -2.45 -11.34 3.32
CA THR A 33 -2.71 -10.32 4.34
C THR A 33 -2.85 -8.95 3.71
N PHE A 34 -3.69 -8.11 4.31
CA PHE A 34 -3.89 -6.72 3.91
C PHE A 34 -3.16 -5.85 4.95
N GLU A 35 -1.97 -5.38 4.60
CA GLU A 35 -1.08 -4.64 5.48
C GLU A 35 -0.82 -3.24 4.93
N ILE A 36 -0.64 -2.28 5.83
CA ILE A 36 -0.32 -0.90 5.48
C ILE A 36 1.13 -0.61 5.85
N PHE A 37 1.91 -0.21 4.85
CA PHE A 37 3.25 0.32 5.04
C PHE A 37 3.19 1.85 5.19
N ARG A 38 3.68 2.34 6.33
CA ARG A 38 3.79 3.78 6.63
C ARG A 38 5.21 4.25 6.34
N ALA A 39 5.33 5.26 5.50
CA ALA A 39 6.59 5.95 5.22
C ALA A 39 6.51 7.40 5.72
N GLU A 40 7.40 7.77 6.62
CA GLU A 40 7.55 9.13 7.17
C GLU A 40 8.71 9.88 6.51
N THR A 41 9.62 9.16 5.84
CA THR A 41 10.78 9.73 5.17
C THR A 41 10.84 9.42 3.68
N SER A 42 11.56 10.25 2.93
CA SER A 42 11.79 10.01 1.49
C SER A 42 12.61 8.74 1.23
N ASP A 43 13.49 8.33 2.16
CA ASP A 43 14.25 7.09 2.05
C ASP A 43 13.35 5.85 2.19
N GLU A 44 12.35 5.90 3.08
CA GLU A 44 11.35 4.83 3.21
C GLU A 44 10.45 4.75 1.98
N ILE A 45 10.08 5.89 1.38
CA ILE A 45 9.36 5.91 0.10
C ILE A 45 10.22 5.29 -1.01
N ALA A 46 11.51 5.65 -1.07
CA ALA A 46 12.43 5.09 -2.05
C ALA A 46 12.60 3.58 -1.84
N PHE A 47 12.66 3.10 -0.60
CA PHE A 47 12.64 1.69 -0.27
C PHE A 47 11.34 1.03 -0.74
N ALA A 48 10.18 1.61 -0.46
CA ALA A 48 8.88 1.06 -0.82
C ALA A 48 8.71 0.86 -2.34
N ILE A 49 9.24 1.78 -3.15
CA ILE A 49 9.25 1.65 -4.62
C ILE A 49 10.26 0.57 -5.07
N LYS A 50 11.50 0.62 -4.55
CA LYS A 50 12.58 -0.30 -4.95
C LYS A 50 12.26 -1.75 -4.61
N ASP A 51 11.68 -1.99 -3.44
CA ASP A 51 11.36 -3.32 -2.94
C ASP A 51 9.95 -3.79 -3.35
N MET A 52 9.25 -3.01 -4.15
CA MET A 52 7.89 -3.31 -4.62
C MET A 52 6.86 -3.50 -3.50
N VAL A 53 7.04 -2.82 -2.35
CA VAL A 53 5.96 -2.62 -1.35
C VAL A 53 4.74 -2.03 -2.07
N VAL A 54 5.00 -1.01 -2.90
CA VAL A 54 4.04 -0.48 -3.86
C VAL A 54 4.62 -0.56 -5.27
N ARG A 55 3.76 -0.85 -6.24
CA ARG A 55 4.08 -0.88 -7.67
C ARG A 55 2.80 -0.72 -8.49
N GLY A 56 2.97 -0.57 -9.80
CA GLY A 56 1.87 -0.53 -10.77
C GLY A 56 1.31 0.87 -10.95
#